data_AF-A0A920SPF5-F1
#
_entry.id   AF-A0A920SPF5-F1
#
_cell.length_a   1.000
_cell.length_b   1.000
_cell.length_c   1.000
_cell.angle_alpha   90.00
_cell.angle_beta   90.00
_cell.angle_gamma   90.00
#
_symmetry.space_group_name_H-M   'P 1'
#
loop_
_entity.id
_entity.type
_entity.pdbx_description
1 polymer ?
#
loop_
_entity_poly.entity_id
_entity_poly.type
_entity_poly.pdbx_seq_one_letter_code
_entity_poly.pdbx_strand_id
1 'polypeptide(L)'
;MNRSILIAWQLLVFLLLAGCGNQEESEAVALDMPSVEAALGEIQPDAIDHHIRVLADDSLEGRAPGTRGFSMAAQYVEESFGALGLDPAGIDGTYQQPVPLRESLVIEEESSMRISSLSGVEELEYGVDFYLSPDPLRGTVSVSEAAVAFVGYGVSPPGLGYDDYADIDVEGKIVAYLTGAPPAFPSNERAYYSSGATKQSEAIARGAVGILSFTSPGGSEVPVGGQSSALKTWELCMAGRWRQSQPR
;
A
#
# COMPACT_ATOMS: atom_id res chain seq x y z
N MET A 1 63.16 30.89 11.93
CA MET A 1 61.81 30.29 11.81
C MET A 1 61.06 30.50 13.12
N ASN A 2 59.98 31.26 13.08
CA ASN A 2 59.33 31.86 14.26
C ASN A 2 58.62 30.82 15.13
N ARG A 3 59.10 30.66 16.38
CA ARG A 3 58.52 29.78 17.41
C ARG A 3 57.05 30.13 17.71
N SER A 4 56.65 31.38 17.47
CA SER A 4 55.27 31.86 17.62
C SER A 4 54.29 31.27 16.60
N ILE A 5 54.77 30.86 15.41
CA ILE A 5 53.92 30.25 14.36
C ILE A 5 53.68 28.76 14.66
N LEU A 6 54.68 28.08 15.24
CA LEU A 6 54.57 26.68 15.66
C LEU A 6 53.60 26.47 16.85
N ILE A 7 53.54 27.43 17.78
CA ILE A 7 52.61 27.38 18.92
C ILE A 7 51.16 27.67 18.47
N ALA A 8 50.98 28.61 17.53
CA ALA A 8 49.67 28.90 16.95
C ALA A 8 49.09 27.71 16.17
N TRP A 9 49.95 26.94 15.47
CA TRP A 9 49.54 25.72 14.78
C TRP A 9 49.20 24.56 15.74
N GLN A 10 49.90 24.42 16.87
CA GLN A 10 49.58 23.40 17.87
C GLN A 10 48.27 23.66 18.60
N LEU A 11 47.91 24.93 18.84
CA LEU A 11 46.64 25.29 19.46
C LEU A 11 45.44 25.15 18.50
N LEU A 12 45.64 25.38 17.20
CA LEU A 12 44.58 25.21 16.19
C LEU A 12 44.23 23.72 15.96
N VAL A 13 45.22 22.83 16.04
CA VAL A 13 44.99 21.37 15.91
C VAL A 13 44.32 20.79 17.15
N PHE A 14 44.56 21.35 18.35
CA PHE A 14 43.87 20.94 19.57
C PHE A 14 42.40 21.40 19.62
N LEU A 15 42.06 22.54 18.98
CA LEU A 15 40.69 23.04 18.93
C LEU A 15 39.78 22.26 17.95
N LEU A 16 40.35 21.54 16.98
CA LEU A 16 39.61 20.75 15.99
C LEU A 16 39.28 19.32 16.45
N LEU A 17 39.85 18.85 17.57
CA LEU A 17 39.61 17.49 18.10
C LEU A 17 38.54 17.43 19.21
N ALA A 18 37.97 18.57 19.61
CA ALA A 18 36.88 18.64 20.61
C ALA A 18 35.49 18.78 19.97
N GLY A 19 35.34 18.39 18.70
CA GLY A 19 34.14 18.66 17.87
C GLY A 19 33.33 17.45 17.44
N CYS A 20 33.54 16.25 18.00
CA CYS A 20 32.72 15.07 17.69
C CYS A 20 32.35 14.34 18.97
N GLY A 21 31.13 14.61 19.43
CA GLY A 21 30.56 13.95 20.59
C GLY A 21 29.23 14.52 21.05
N ASN A 22 28.45 15.17 20.18
CA ASN A 22 27.02 15.27 20.43
C ASN A 22 26.43 13.88 20.13
N GLN A 23 26.56 12.98 21.10
CA GLN A 23 25.54 11.97 21.28
C GLN A 23 24.25 12.75 21.56
N GLU A 24 23.40 12.86 20.56
CA GLU A 24 21.98 12.93 20.84
C GLU A 24 21.64 11.60 21.55
N GLU A 25 21.85 11.57 22.87
CA GLU A 25 21.14 10.63 23.72
C GLU A 25 19.67 10.91 23.43
N SER A 26 19.08 10.05 22.62
CA SER A 26 17.64 9.86 22.59
C SER A 26 17.21 9.80 24.05
N GLU A 27 16.60 10.86 24.57
CA GLU A 27 16.00 10.85 25.89
C GLU A 27 15.10 9.63 25.92
N ALA A 28 15.54 8.59 26.63
CA ALA A 28 14.71 7.43 26.88
C ALA A 28 13.52 8.00 27.65
N VAL A 29 12.33 7.94 27.05
CA VAL A 29 11.09 8.35 27.70
C VAL A 29 11.01 7.58 29.00
N ALA A 30 11.31 8.24 30.11
CA ALA A 30 11.26 7.64 31.43
C ALA A 30 9.79 7.50 31.79
N LEU A 31 9.26 6.29 31.58
CA LEU A 31 7.90 5.96 31.97
C LEU A 31 7.81 5.94 33.50
N ASP A 32 6.94 6.78 34.06
CA ASP A 32 6.63 6.78 35.49
C ASP A 32 5.81 5.53 35.82
N MET A 33 6.51 4.45 36.19
CA MET A 33 5.94 3.11 36.37
C MET A 33 4.66 3.13 37.24
N PRO A 34 4.63 3.76 38.44
CA PRO A 34 3.41 3.86 39.25
C PRO A 34 2.19 4.43 38.52
N SER A 35 2.39 5.46 37.69
CA SER A 35 1.30 6.05 36.90
C SER A 35 0.82 5.12 35.79
N VAL A 36 1.75 4.35 35.18
CA VAL A 36 1.45 3.34 34.16
C VAL A 36 0.70 2.16 34.78
N GLU A 37 1.14 1.67 35.93
CA GLU A 37 0.43 0.59 36.65
C GLU A 37 -0.98 1.01 37.07
N ALA A 38 -1.16 2.25 37.54
CA ALA A 38 -2.48 2.80 37.85
C ALA A 38 -3.35 2.86 36.59
N ALA A 39 -2.83 3.37 35.47
CA ALA A 39 -3.56 3.44 34.21
C ALA A 39 -3.93 2.05 33.68
N LEU A 40 -3.04 1.05 33.81
CA LEU A 40 -3.32 -0.33 33.43
C LEU A 40 -4.44 -0.94 34.29
N GLY A 41 -4.55 -0.54 35.56
CA GLY A 41 -5.62 -0.99 36.46
C GLY A 41 -7.02 -0.46 36.09
N GLU A 42 -7.09 0.67 35.40
CA GLU A 42 -8.34 1.26 34.91
C GLU A 42 -8.87 0.57 33.64
N ILE A 43 -8.04 -0.23 32.95
CA ILE A 43 -8.45 -0.94 31.74
C ILE A 43 -9.39 -2.08 32.10
N GLN A 44 -10.68 -1.90 31.79
CA GLN A 44 -11.70 -2.92 32.04
C GLN A 44 -12.01 -3.71 30.76
N PRO A 45 -11.92 -5.06 30.77
CA PRO A 45 -12.28 -5.90 29.63
C PRO A 45 -13.71 -5.65 29.12
N ASP A 46 -14.66 -5.43 30.03
CA ASP A 46 -16.06 -5.18 29.69
C ASP A 46 -16.27 -3.85 28.95
N ALA A 47 -15.47 -2.83 29.25
CA ALA A 47 -15.51 -1.55 28.53
C ALA A 47 -15.02 -1.74 27.08
N ILE A 48 -13.95 -2.51 26.89
CA ILE A 48 -13.42 -2.84 25.56
C ILE A 48 -14.46 -3.65 24.76
N ASP A 49 -15.03 -4.70 25.35
CA ASP A 49 -16.09 -5.51 24.72
C ASP A 49 -17.28 -4.65 24.31
N HIS A 50 -17.72 -3.73 25.17
CA HIS A 50 -18.81 -2.82 24.86
C HIS A 50 -18.53 -1.97 23.61
N HIS A 51 -17.37 -1.31 23.54
CA HIS A 51 -16.99 -0.49 22.38
C HIS A 51 -16.91 -1.33 21.10
N ILE A 52 -16.34 -2.54 21.17
CA ILE A 52 -16.26 -3.46 20.02
C ILE A 52 -17.66 -3.81 19.53
N ARG A 53 -18.58 -4.18 20.43
CA ARG A 53 -19.95 -4.55 20.06
C ARG A 53 -20.70 -3.41 19.42
N VAL A 54 -20.66 -2.21 20.02
CA VAL A 54 -21.35 -1.05 19.45
C VAL A 54 -20.81 -0.74 18.06
N LEU A 55 -19.47 -0.67 17.92
CA LEU A 55 -18.85 -0.32 16.64
C LEU A 55 -19.07 -1.40 15.57
N ALA A 56 -19.22 -2.67 15.96
CA ALA A 56 -19.43 -3.80 15.04
C ALA A 56 -20.91 -4.17 14.83
N ASP A 57 -21.85 -3.42 15.43
CA ASP A 57 -23.27 -3.71 15.34
C ASP A 57 -23.81 -3.46 13.92
N ASP A 58 -24.73 -4.32 13.46
CA ASP A 58 -25.36 -4.21 12.15
C ASP A 58 -26.11 -2.88 11.95
N SER A 59 -26.56 -2.23 13.04
CA SER A 59 -27.19 -0.91 13.00
C SER A 59 -26.30 0.21 12.49
N LEU A 60 -24.97 0.01 12.52
CA LEU A 60 -24.02 0.93 11.90
C LEU A 60 -23.85 0.66 10.41
N GLU A 61 -24.42 -0.38 9.80
CA GLU A 61 -24.34 -0.64 8.34
C GLU A 61 -22.90 -0.74 7.78
N GLY A 62 -21.89 -0.89 8.65
CA GLY A 62 -20.46 -0.86 8.32
C GLY A 62 -19.80 0.51 8.48
N ARG A 63 -18.46 0.56 8.37
CA ARG A 63 -17.66 1.78 8.65
C ARG A 63 -16.78 2.20 7.48
N ALA A 64 -17.23 1.96 6.25
CA ALA A 64 -16.51 2.42 5.07
C ALA A 64 -16.53 3.96 5.00
N PRO A 65 -15.40 4.64 4.72
CA PRO A 65 -15.36 6.10 4.66
C PRO A 65 -16.41 6.69 3.71
N GLY A 66 -17.05 7.79 4.14
CA GLY A 66 -18.09 8.48 3.34
C GLY A 66 -19.48 7.82 3.36
N THR A 67 -19.67 6.72 4.08
CA THR A 67 -21.01 6.11 4.26
C THR A 67 -21.73 6.67 5.48
N ARG A 68 -23.05 6.46 5.54
CA ARG A 68 -23.87 6.78 6.72
C ARG A 68 -23.35 6.11 7.99
N GLY A 69 -22.96 4.85 7.86
CA GLY A 69 -22.43 4.06 8.96
C GLY A 69 -21.14 4.59 9.57
N PHE A 70 -20.24 5.09 8.73
CA PHE A 70 -19.04 5.78 9.18
C PHE A 70 -19.37 7.03 9.99
N SER A 71 -20.34 7.85 9.55
CA SER A 71 -20.74 9.05 10.29
C SER A 71 -21.31 8.71 11.67
N MET A 72 -22.11 7.64 11.79
CA MET A 72 -22.64 7.18 13.07
C MET A 72 -21.54 6.65 14.00
N ALA A 73 -20.59 5.89 13.46
CA ALA A 73 -19.45 5.40 14.22
C ALA A 73 -18.53 6.54 14.68
N ALA A 74 -18.29 7.55 13.83
CA ALA A 74 -17.53 8.74 14.20
C ALA A 74 -18.22 9.47 15.35
N GLN A 75 -19.53 9.72 15.25
CA GLN A 75 -20.31 10.36 16.31
C GLN A 75 -20.19 9.60 17.65
N TYR A 76 -20.27 8.26 17.64
CA TYR A 76 -20.09 7.45 18.84
C TYR A 76 -18.71 7.68 19.50
N VAL A 77 -17.65 7.77 18.71
CA VAL A 77 -16.30 8.04 19.21
C VAL A 77 -16.20 9.45 19.79
N GLU A 78 -16.82 10.45 19.14
CA GLU A 78 -16.86 11.83 19.65
C GLU A 78 -17.59 11.92 21.00
N GLU A 79 -18.74 11.26 21.11
CA GLU A 79 -19.50 11.19 22.36
C GLU A 79 -18.70 10.49 23.46
N SER A 80 -17.98 9.42 23.11
CA SER A 80 -17.09 8.70 24.03
C SER A 80 -15.93 9.57 24.50
N PHE A 81 -15.29 10.34 23.59
CA PHE A 81 -14.23 11.27 23.95
C PHE A 81 -14.72 12.42 24.83
N GLY A 82 -15.89 12.97 24.52
CA GLY A 82 -16.53 13.98 25.35
C GLY A 82 -16.86 13.45 26.76
N ALA A 83 -17.35 12.21 26.86
CA ALA A 83 -17.64 11.58 28.15
C ALA A 83 -16.38 11.32 29.00
N LEU A 84 -15.24 11.08 28.35
CA LEU A 84 -13.94 10.95 29.00
C LEU A 84 -13.28 12.31 29.34
N GLY A 85 -13.88 13.43 28.90
CA GLY A 85 -13.38 14.78 29.17
C GLY A 85 -12.17 15.18 28.33
N LEU A 86 -11.98 14.56 27.16
CA LEU A 86 -10.94 14.99 26.22
C LEU A 86 -11.32 16.33 25.59
N ASP A 87 -10.32 17.18 25.35
CA ASP A 87 -10.53 18.39 24.56
C ASP A 87 -10.56 18.06 23.05
N PRO A 88 -11.43 18.71 22.27
CA PRO A 88 -11.45 18.56 20.82
C PRO A 88 -10.18 19.14 20.17
N ALA A 89 -9.59 18.39 19.23
CA ALA A 89 -8.36 18.76 18.53
C ALA A 89 -8.50 18.79 16.99
N GLY A 90 -9.73 18.69 16.48
CA GLY A 90 -10.08 18.79 15.08
C GLY A 90 -10.24 20.23 14.60
N ILE A 91 -10.80 20.38 13.39
CA ILE A 91 -11.02 21.70 12.78
C ILE A 91 -12.11 22.45 13.53
N ASP A 92 -11.92 23.76 13.70
CA ASP A 92 -12.86 24.68 14.38
C ASP A 92 -13.27 24.25 15.79
N GLY A 93 -12.37 23.56 16.51
CA GLY A 93 -12.63 23.10 17.88
C GLY A 93 -13.61 21.93 17.96
N THR A 94 -13.77 21.17 16.88
CA THR A 94 -14.51 19.89 16.85
C THR A 94 -13.57 18.71 17.10
N TYR A 95 -14.11 17.49 17.22
CA TYR A 95 -13.32 16.26 17.19
C TYR A 95 -13.01 15.78 15.75
N GLN A 96 -13.55 16.46 14.74
CA GLN A 96 -13.50 16.00 13.35
C GLN A 96 -12.34 16.61 12.58
N GLN A 97 -11.67 15.76 11.81
CA GLN A 97 -10.71 16.18 10.79
C GLN A 97 -11.26 15.79 9.41
N PRO A 98 -11.75 16.76 8.61
CA PRO A 98 -12.18 16.46 7.25
C PRO A 98 -10.98 16.06 6.40
N VAL A 99 -11.10 14.93 5.71
CA VAL A 99 -10.09 14.44 4.76
C VAL A 99 -10.76 14.35 3.39
N PRO A 100 -10.18 14.97 2.34
CA PRO A 100 -10.74 14.86 1.00
C PRO A 100 -10.63 13.41 0.52
N LEU A 101 -11.77 12.79 0.23
CA LEU A 101 -11.84 11.46 -0.35
C LEU A 101 -12.07 11.56 -1.85
N ARG A 102 -11.39 10.69 -2.59
CA ARG A 102 -11.61 10.50 -4.01
C ARG A 102 -12.10 9.08 -4.23
N GLU A 103 -13.26 8.97 -4.86
CA GLU A 103 -13.81 7.70 -5.30
C GLU A 103 -13.46 7.47 -6.78
N SER A 104 -13.22 6.22 -7.15
CA SER A 104 -12.98 5.83 -8.54
C SER A 104 -13.58 4.45 -8.75
N LEU A 105 -14.48 4.34 -9.73
CA LEU A 105 -15.27 3.12 -9.98
C LEU A 105 -15.12 2.71 -11.44
N VAL A 106 -14.99 1.39 -11.66
CA VAL A 106 -15.05 0.77 -13.00
C VAL A 106 -16.44 1.00 -13.58
N ILE A 107 -16.54 1.49 -14.81
CA ILE A 107 -17.78 1.44 -15.58
C ILE A 107 -17.73 0.15 -16.40
N GLU A 108 -18.38 -0.89 -15.89
CA GLU A 108 -18.28 -2.25 -16.41
C GLU A 108 -18.76 -2.34 -17.87
N GLU A 109 -19.85 -1.66 -18.20
CA GLU A 109 -20.45 -1.67 -19.55
C GLU A 109 -19.56 -0.99 -20.59
N GLU A 110 -18.58 -0.19 -20.16
CA GLU A 110 -17.63 0.53 -21.00
C GLU A 110 -16.20 0.00 -20.86
N SER A 111 -16.03 -1.14 -20.18
CA SER A 111 -14.73 -1.75 -19.95
C SER A 111 -14.68 -3.14 -20.58
N SER A 112 -13.58 -3.45 -21.26
CA SER A 112 -13.39 -4.73 -21.93
C SER A 112 -11.91 -5.12 -21.97
N MET A 113 -11.67 -6.43 -22.01
CA MET A 113 -10.34 -7.01 -22.20
C MET A 113 -10.42 -8.10 -23.25
N ARG A 114 -9.44 -8.11 -24.16
CA ARG A 114 -9.25 -9.19 -25.14
C ARG A 114 -7.81 -9.65 -25.15
N ILE A 115 -7.61 -10.95 -25.28
CA ILE A 115 -6.31 -11.58 -25.47
C ILE A 115 -6.22 -12.07 -26.91
N SER A 116 -5.14 -11.69 -27.59
CA SER A 116 -4.79 -12.18 -28.91
C SER A 116 -3.63 -13.17 -28.80
N SER A 117 -3.77 -14.31 -29.48
CA SER A 117 -2.75 -15.35 -29.56
C SER A 117 -2.70 -15.95 -30.97
N LEU A 118 -1.74 -16.83 -31.22
CA LEU A 118 -1.67 -17.61 -32.47
C LEU A 118 -2.93 -18.47 -32.72
N SER A 119 -3.70 -18.76 -31.67
CA SER A 119 -4.92 -19.56 -31.74
C SER A 119 -6.16 -18.72 -32.04
N GLY A 120 -6.06 -17.39 -32.04
CA GLY A 120 -7.16 -16.46 -32.29
C GLY A 120 -7.25 -15.36 -31.23
N VAL A 121 -8.34 -14.60 -31.32
CA VAL A 121 -8.70 -13.55 -30.35
C VAL A 121 -9.78 -14.10 -29.43
N GLU A 122 -9.55 -13.97 -28.12
CA GLU A 122 -10.48 -14.33 -27.06
C GLU A 122 -10.94 -13.05 -26.34
N GLU A 123 -12.25 -12.89 -26.24
CA GLU A 123 -12.86 -11.81 -25.46
C GLU A 123 -13.16 -12.34 -24.07
N LEU A 124 -12.70 -11.61 -23.05
CA LEU A 124 -12.83 -12.02 -21.66
C LEU A 124 -14.09 -11.40 -21.04
N GLU A 125 -14.74 -12.14 -20.14
CA GLU A 125 -15.89 -11.69 -19.40
C GLU A 125 -15.46 -11.00 -18.09
N TYR A 126 -15.85 -9.74 -17.94
CA TYR A 126 -15.57 -8.98 -16.71
C TYR A 126 -16.29 -9.62 -15.51
N GLY A 127 -15.60 -9.74 -14.39
CA GLY A 127 -16.13 -10.36 -13.18
C GLY A 127 -16.11 -11.90 -13.19
N VAL A 128 -15.74 -12.52 -14.31
CA VAL A 128 -15.50 -13.96 -14.43
C VAL A 128 -14.03 -14.22 -14.70
N ASP A 129 -13.51 -13.68 -15.80
CA ASP A 129 -12.14 -13.93 -16.25
C ASP A 129 -11.15 -12.89 -15.73
N PHE A 130 -11.62 -11.66 -15.47
CA PHE A 130 -10.77 -10.57 -14.99
C PHE A 130 -11.53 -9.54 -14.15
N TYR A 131 -10.75 -8.82 -13.33
CA TYR A 131 -11.18 -7.60 -12.65
C TYR A 131 -10.25 -6.46 -13.01
N LEU A 132 -10.77 -5.24 -13.02
CA LEU A 132 -9.97 -4.03 -13.23
C LEU A 132 -9.85 -3.23 -11.94
N SER A 133 -8.68 -2.64 -11.73
CA SER A 133 -8.47 -1.65 -10.68
C SER A 133 -8.66 -0.24 -11.26
N PRO A 134 -9.44 0.64 -10.61
CA PRO A 134 -9.61 2.01 -11.05
C PRO A 134 -8.33 2.84 -11.04
N ASP A 135 -8.12 3.62 -12.11
CA ASP A 135 -7.10 4.67 -12.15
C ASP A 135 -7.72 5.96 -11.59
N PRO A 136 -7.27 6.43 -10.42
CA PRO A 136 -7.86 7.60 -9.80
C PRO A 136 -7.40 8.92 -10.46
N LEU A 137 -6.44 8.87 -11.38
CA LEU A 137 -5.92 10.03 -12.13
C LEU A 137 -6.54 10.18 -13.52
N ARG A 138 -7.05 9.10 -14.13
CA ARG A 138 -7.53 9.10 -15.52
C ARG A 138 -8.97 8.62 -15.62
N GLY A 139 -9.79 9.30 -16.43
CA GLY A 139 -11.17 8.89 -16.71
C GLY A 139 -11.27 7.75 -17.74
N THR A 140 -10.24 7.54 -18.55
CA THR A 140 -10.20 6.44 -19.53
C THR A 140 -8.74 5.99 -19.72
N VAL A 141 -8.54 4.69 -19.77
CA VAL A 141 -7.24 4.06 -20.07
C VAL A 141 -7.48 3.07 -21.20
N SER A 142 -6.65 3.13 -22.24
CA SER A 142 -6.64 2.15 -23.32
C SER A 142 -5.20 1.74 -23.61
N VAL A 143 -4.97 0.43 -23.62
CA VAL A 143 -3.72 -0.21 -24.03
C VAL A 143 -4.12 -1.17 -25.13
N SER A 144 -3.52 -1.03 -26.31
CA SER A 144 -3.81 -1.88 -27.47
C SER A 144 -2.52 -2.45 -28.03
N GLU A 145 -2.57 -3.69 -28.52
CA GLU A 145 -1.45 -4.33 -29.23
C GLU A 145 -0.16 -4.41 -28.40
N ALA A 146 -0.29 -4.55 -27.07
CA ALA A 146 0.85 -4.70 -26.18
C ALA A 146 1.11 -6.18 -25.90
N ALA A 147 2.34 -6.64 -26.17
CA ALA A 147 2.76 -7.98 -25.82
C ALA A 147 2.80 -8.17 -24.29
N VAL A 148 2.64 -9.41 -23.86
CA VAL A 148 2.64 -9.78 -22.44
C VAL A 148 3.92 -10.52 -22.10
N ALA A 149 4.59 -10.08 -21.05
CA ALA A 149 5.78 -10.71 -20.50
C ALA A 149 5.48 -11.24 -19.09
N PHE A 150 5.60 -12.56 -18.89
CA PHE A 150 5.44 -13.16 -17.57
C PHE A 150 6.76 -13.14 -16.81
N VAL A 151 6.77 -12.54 -15.61
CA VAL A 151 7.97 -12.26 -14.81
C VAL A 151 7.94 -12.95 -13.45
N GLY A 152 7.32 -14.12 -13.31
CA GLY A 152 7.29 -14.81 -12.01
C GLY A 152 6.59 -13.96 -10.94
N TYR A 153 7.30 -13.55 -9.89
CA TYR A 153 6.74 -12.66 -8.86
C TYR A 153 6.87 -11.17 -9.20
N GLY A 154 7.63 -10.79 -10.23
CA GLY A 154 7.83 -9.40 -10.62
C GLY A 154 8.65 -8.59 -9.60
N VAL A 155 9.69 -9.20 -9.01
CA VAL A 155 10.52 -8.56 -7.99
C VAL A 155 12.00 -8.58 -8.38
N SER A 156 12.69 -7.47 -8.11
CA SER A 156 14.14 -7.31 -8.32
C SER A 156 14.82 -6.68 -7.09
N PRO A 157 14.83 -7.38 -5.93
CA PRO A 157 15.45 -6.87 -4.72
C PRO A 157 16.97 -6.63 -4.85
N PRO A 158 17.47 -5.41 -4.56
CA PRO A 158 18.91 -5.18 -4.46
C PRO A 158 19.49 -6.01 -3.31
N GLY A 159 20.59 -6.72 -3.58
CA GLY A 159 21.34 -7.46 -2.55
C GLY A 159 20.83 -8.87 -2.21
N LEU A 160 19.66 -9.29 -2.71
CA LEU A 160 19.20 -10.69 -2.54
C LEU A 160 19.62 -11.62 -3.68
N GLY A 161 20.30 -11.09 -4.70
CA GLY A 161 20.75 -11.90 -5.85
C GLY A 161 19.60 -12.53 -6.63
N TYR A 162 18.41 -11.93 -6.58
CA TYR A 162 17.19 -12.39 -7.21
C TYR A 162 16.64 -11.27 -8.08
N ASP A 163 16.42 -11.55 -9.37
CA ASP A 163 15.83 -10.61 -10.31
C ASP A 163 14.95 -11.39 -11.30
N ASP A 164 13.63 -11.25 -11.14
CA ASP A 164 12.63 -11.85 -12.03
C ASP A 164 12.65 -11.29 -13.45
N TYR A 165 13.35 -10.17 -13.68
CA TYR A 165 13.43 -9.47 -14.96
C TYR A 165 14.77 -9.65 -15.67
N ALA A 166 15.74 -10.37 -15.08
CA ALA A 166 17.13 -10.41 -15.55
C ALA A 166 17.27 -10.74 -17.04
N ASP A 167 16.44 -11.65 -17.54
CA ASP A 167 16.44 -12.11 -18.94
C ASP A 167 15.15 -11.75 -19.70
N ILE A 168 14.37 -10.80 -19.19
CA ILE A 168 13.05 -10.46 -19.71
C ILE A 168 12.96 -8.96 -19.98
N ASP A 169 12.96 -8.61 -21.27
CA ASP A 169 12.63 -7.26 -21.72
C ASP A 169 11.12 -7.03 -21.57
N VAL A 170 10.75 -5.98 -20.85
CA VAL A 170 9.35 -5.59 -20.56
C VAL A 170 9.00 -4.20 -21.09
N GLU A 171 9.93 -3.53 -21.80
CA GLU A 171 9.70 -2.20 -22.32
C GLU A 171 8.56 -2.22 -23.36
N GLY A 172 7.54 -1.37 -23.16
CA GLY A 172 6.36 -1.33 -24.02
C GLY A 172 5.39 -2.50 -23.84
N LYS A 173 5.61 -3.39 -22.87
CA LYS A 173 4.83 -4.63 -22.66
C LYS A 173 3.95 -4.55 -21.42
N ILE A 174 2.95 -5.43 -21.37
CA ILE A 174 2.18 -5.70 -20.17
C ILE A 174 2.90 -6.75 -19.35
N VAL A 175 3.17 -6.46 -18.08
CA VAL A 175 3.86 -7.36 -17.17
C VAL A 175 2.86 -8.24 -16.45
N ALA A 176 2.97 -9.55 -16.63
CA ALA A 176 2.18 -10.56 -15.95
C ALA A 176 2.98 -11.14 -14.77
N TYR A 177 2.44 -11.10 -13.55
CA TYR A 177 3.13 -11.58 -12.34
C TYR A 177 2.20 -12.31 -11.35
N LEU A 178 2.79 -13.10 -10.45
CA LEU A 178 2.13 -13.78 -9.34
C LEU A 178 2.05 -12.91 -8.09
N THR A 179 0.93 -12.94 -7.37
CA THR A 179 0.79 -12.28 -6.06
C THR A 179 1.67 -12.94 -5.00
N GLY A 180 1.96 -12.20 -3.92
CA GLY A 180 2.92 -12.61 -2.88
C GLY A 180 4.38 -12.39 -3.31
N ALA A 181 5.32 -13.07 -2.68
CA ALA A 181 6.74 -12.97 -2.98
C ALA A 181 7.41 -14.35 -2.85
N PRO A 182 8.62 -14.54 -3.42
CA PRO A 182 9.33 -15.81 -3.36
C PRO A 182 9.40 -16.35 -1.92
N PRO A 183 9.07 -17.64 -1.70
CA PRO A 183 9.01 -18.21 -0.35
C PRO A 183 10.37 -18.26 0.34
N ALA A 184 11.47 -18.19 -0.43
CA ALA A 184 12.83 -18.15 0.08
C ALA A 184 13.24 -16.80 0.68
N PHE A 185 12.45 -15.74 0.47
CA PHE A 185 12.79 -14.42 1.02
C PHE A 185 12.60 -14.40 2.55
N PRO A 186 13.48 -13.69 3.29
CA PRO A 186 13.25 -13.46 4.70
C PRO A 186 11.96 -12.65 4.94
N SER A 187 11.38 -12.74 6.14
CA SER A 187 10.00 -12.32 6.40
C SER A 187 9.71 -10.85 6.04
N ASN A 188 10.66 -9.96 6.35
CA ASN A 188 10.49 -8.51 6.17
C ASN A 188 10.53 -8.15 4.69
N GLU A 189 11.51 -8.70 3.97
CA GLU A 189 11.67 -8.55 2.53
C GLU A 189 10.48 -9.18 1.81
N ARG A 190 10.06 -10.37 2.23
CA ARG A 190 8.89 -11.04 1.66
C ARG A 190 7.62 -10.20 1.84
N ALA A 191 7.41 -9.58 2.99
CA ALA A 191 6.28 -8.67 3.22
C ALA A 191 6.36 -7.44 2.30
N TYR A 192 7.54 -6.82 2.21
CA TYR A 192 7.77 -5.66 1.36
C TYR A 192 7.55 -5.95 -0.14
N TYR A 193 8.13 -7.04 -0.65
CA TYR A 193 8.05 -7.44 -2.06
C TYR A 193 6.73 -8.14 -2.42
N SER A 194 5.89 -8.47 -1.44
CA SER A 194 4.51 -8.90 -1.72
C SER A 194 3.57 -7.75 -2.08
N SER A 195 3.98 -6.50 -1.82
CA SER A 195 3.19 -5.31 -2.14
C SER A 195 3.03 -5.10 -3.65
N GLY A 196 1.78 -5.02 -4.11
CA GLY A 196 1.47 -4.70 -5.51
C GLY A 196 2.03 -3.35 -5.96
N ALA A 197 2.04 -2.35 -5.06
CA ALA A 197 2.58 -1.03 -5.37
C ALA A 197 4.10 -1.06 -5.62
N THR A 198 4.84 -1.88 -4.86
CA THR A 198 6.28 -2.08 -5.07
C THR A 198 6.55 -2.70 -6.44
N LYS A 199 5.82 -3.77 -6.80
CA LYS A 199 5.95 -4.45 -8.09
C LYS A 199 5.54 -3.57 -9.27
N GLN A 200 4.46 -2.81 -9.11
CA GLN A 200 4.01 -1.85 -10.12
C GLN A 200 5.08 -0.79 -10.36
N SER A 201 5.70 -0.27 -9.30
CA SER A 201 6.78 0.72 -9.42
C SER A 201 7.98 0.17 -10.16
N GLU A 202 8.38 -1.08 -9.87
CA GLU A 202 9.46 -1.79 -10.57
C GLU A 202 9.13 -2.00 -12.06
N ALA A 203 7.92 -2.48 -12.38
CA ALA A 203 7.49 -2.67 -13.76
C ALA A 203 7.47 -1.34 -14.55
N ILE A 204 6.97 -0.25 -13.95
CA ILE A 204 6.98 1.09 -14.54
C ILE A 204 8.41 1.57 -14.78
N ALA A 205 9.32 1.37 -13.81
CA ALA A 205 10.72 1.77 -13.94
C ALA A 205 11.42 1.07 -15.12
N ARG A 206 10.94 -0.11 -15.52
CA ARG A 206 11.42 -0.89 -16.67
C ARG A 206 10.65 -0.65 -17.97
N GLY A 207 9.73 0.33 -17.99
CA GLY A 207 9.01 0.74 -19.19
C GLY A 207 7.77 -0.08 -19.53
N ALA A 208 7.25 -0.88 -18.58
CA ALA A 208 5.99 -1.59 -18.78
C ALA A 208 4.81 -0.61 -18.96
N VAL A 209 3.88 -0.96 -19.85
CA VAL A 209 2.68 -0.14 -20.17
C VAL A 209 1.41 -0.64 -19.49
N GLY A 210 1.50 -1.76 -18.77
CA GLY A 210 0.40 -2.31 -17.97
C GLY A 210 0.86 -3.47 -17.09
N ILE A 211 -0.01 -3.88 -16.17
CA ILE A 211 0.23 -5.02 -15.28
C ILE A 211 -0.97 -5.98 -15.28
N LEU A 212 -0.68 -7.27 -15.15
CA LEU A 212 -1.64 -8.32 -14.85
C LEU A 212 -1.14 -9.12 -13.65
N SER A 213 -1.97 -9.25 -12.62
CA SER A 213 -1.64 -10.04 -11.44
C SER A 213 -2.47 -11.31 -11.37
N PHE A 214 -1.83 -12.43 -11.07
CA PHE A 214 -2.47 -13.72 -10.87
C PHE A 214 -2.25 -14.19 -9.43
N THR A 215 -3.29 -14.75 -8.81
CA THR A 215 -3.14 -15.42 -7.52
C THR A 215 -2.83 -16.89 -7.76
N SER A 216 -1.73 -17.37 -7.19
CA SER A 216 -1.39 -18.79 -7.27
C SER A 216 -2.42 -19.61 -6.47
N PRO A 217 -2.94 -20.74 -7.00
CA PRO A 217 -3.96 -21.56 -6.33
C PRO A 217 -3.61 -22.12 -4.94
N GLY A 218 -2.39 -21.89 -4.42
CA GLY A 218 -1.94 -22.32 -3.09
C GLY A 218 -1.68 -21.20 -2.07
N GLY A 219 -1.86 -19.93 -2.44
CA GLY A 219 -1.72 -18.79 -1.53
C GLY A 219 -3.08 -18.21 -1.19
N SER A 220 -3.54 -18.42 0.05
CA SER A 220 -4.82 -17.93 0.60
C SER A 220 -5.97 -17.93 -0.40
N GLU A 221 -6.74 -19.03 -0.41
CA GLU A 221 -8.02 -19.17 -1.13
C GLU A 221 -8.83 -17.86 -1.07
N VAL A 222 -8.81 -17.11 -2.17
CA VAL A 222 -9.95 -16.29 -2.55
C VAL A 222 -10.90 -17.29 -3.22
N PRO A 223 -12.15 -17.44 -2.76
CA PRO A 223 -13.01 -18.51 -3.25
C PRO A 223 -13.49 -18.16 -4.65
N VAL A 224 -12.74 -18.56 -5.68
CA VAL A 224 -13.25 -18.60 -7.04
C VAL A 224 -12.66 -19.81 -7.74
N GLY A 225 -13.53 -20.76 -8.05
CA GLY A 225 -13.18 -22.03 -8.67
C GLY A 225 -12.81 -21.88 -10.14
N GLY A 226 -11.98 -22.81 -10.61
CA GLY A 226 -11.73 -23.03 -12.04
C GLY A 226 -10.25 -22.99 -12.38
N GLN A 227 -9.65 -24.18 -12.53
CA GLN A 227 -8.27 -24.33 -12.96
C GLN A 227 -8.12 -24.06 -14.47
N SER A 228 -6.97 -23.48 -14.87
CA SER A 228 -6.49 -23.59 -16.24
C SER A 228 -4.96 -23.44 -16.32
N SER A 229 -4.40 -24.12 -17.31
CA SER A 229 -3.01 -24.52 -17.47
C SER A 229 -2.38 -23.96 -18.74
N ALA A 230 -1.05 -23.82 -18.71
CA ALA A 230 -0.09 -23.74 -19.82
C ALA A 230 0.05 -22.40 -20.57
N LEU A 231 1.26 -21.85 -20.45
CA LEU A 231 1.77 -20.60 -21.02
C LEU A 231 2.09 -20.73 -22.53
N LYS A 232 1.65 -19.77 -23.33
CA LYS A 232 2.24 -19.35 -24.62
C LYS A 232 1.98 -17.87 -24.81
N THR A 233 2.96 -17.10 -25.26
CA THR A 233 2.95 -15.64 -25.47
C THR A 233 1.59 -15.02 -25.86
N TRP A 234 1.17 -13.96 -25.16
CA TRP A 234 -0.11 -13.25 -25.32
C TRP A 234 0.12 -11.80 -25.74
N GLU A 235 -0.81 -11.22 -26.50
CA GLU A 235 -0.96 -9.77 -26.71
C GLU A 235 -2.32 -9.34 -26.14
N LEU A 236 -2.36 -8.22 -25.41
CA LEU A 236 -3.54 -7.76 -24.69
C LEU A 236 -4.02 -6.40 -25.21
N CYS A 237 -5.33 -6.30 -25.38
CA CYS A 237 -6.03 -5.04 -25.58
C CYS A 237 -6.95 -4.81 -24.37
N MET A 238 -6.67 -3.78 -23.57
CA MET A 238 -7.47 -3.38 -22.41
C MET A 238 -8.03 -1.98 -22.66
N ALA A 239 -9.35 -1.82 -22.52
CA ALA A 239 -9.98 -0.52 -22.46
C ALA A 239 -10.82 -0.44 -21.18
N GLY A 240 -10.60 0.59 -20.36
CA GLY A 240 -11.38 0.83 -19.14
C GLY A 240 -11.79 2.30 -19.05
N ARG A 241 -13.07 2.55 -18.73
CA ARG A 241 -13.59 3.89 -18.42
C ARG A 241 -13.99 3.98 -16.95
N TRP A 242 -13.77 5.15 -16.37
CA TRP A 242 -13.93 5.44 -14.95
C TRP A 242 -14.84 6.65 -14.74
N ARG A 243 -15.71 6.59 -13.73
CA ARG A 243 -16.50 7.75 -13.29
C ARG A 243 -15.82 8.40 -12.08
N GLN A 244 -15.51 9.68 -12.19
CA GLN A 244 -15.04 10.49 -11.06
C GLN A 244 -16.24 11.21 -10.43
N SER A 245 -16.58 10.86 -9.20
CA SER A 245 -17.47 11.65 -8.34
C SER A 245 -16.60 12.50 -7.43
N GLN A 246 -16.71 13.83 -7.56
CA GLN A 246 -16.30 14.74 -6.50
C GLN A 246 -17.41 14.70 -5.43
N PRO A 247 -17.11 14.45 -4.14
CA PRO A 247 -18.10 14.71 -3.10
C PRO A 247 -18.38 16.22 -3.05
N ARG A 248 -19.62 16.59 -2.74
CA ARG A 248 -19.96 17.98 -2.39
C ARG A 248 -19.38 18.33 -1.03
#